data_AF-A0A291RI71-F1
#
_entry.id   AF-A0A291RI71-F1
#
_cell.length_a   1.000
_cell.length_b   1.000
_cell.length_c   1.000
_cell.angle_alpha   90.00
_cell.angle_beta   90.00
_cell.angle_gamma   90.00
#
_symmetry.space_group_name_H-M   'P 1'
#
loop_
_entity.id
_entity.type
_entity.pdbx_description
1 polymer ?
#
loop_
_entity_poly.entity_id
_entity_poly.type
_entity_poly.pdbx_seq_one_letter_code
_entity_poly.pdbx_strand_id
1 'polypeptide(L)'
;MTRIYGGPAAFAREALAGFCDLHAEFVHPVDGGVIRSTRTPAGKVALVVGGGSGHYPAFAGYVGPGLADGAAVGEVFTSPSTARIVEVARRAQHGGGVLLAFGNYAGDVLNFGAAARQLAAEGIAAHTLPVTDDIASASGAERADRRGIAGNVIVYKIAGAAAEAGYDLDDVVRVARLANDRTRSLGVAFAGVTLPGKSEPLFTVEPASLDVGLGIHGEPGISTRAMTDADGLARLLVDRVLAEAPAGAGTRITALLNGLGATKYEELFLLWGRVARLLAAAGLEPVAPIVGEFVTSLDMAGCSLTVSWLDDELERLWLAPADAPALHRGTVSPAEHVTAAPATRTATIAVPAASESSAAAADRIAEVLSYLARTLADAETELAEIDAFAGDGDHGEGMVRGSRAAAEAAHTAVERGAGAATTLLAAADAWAAQAGGTSGALWGIGLRTAAYEFSDDTAVSMPQVVRAARAALNAVVDAGGAVVGDKTLVDALEPLVRSLETDAADRDSAQRWADAATAATLAARDTARLTPRLGRARPLAARSVGHPDAGAVSLALCATAVGQALAQ
;
A
#
# COMPACT_ATOMS: atom_id res chain seq x y z
N MET A 1 -22.15 5.35 -2.76
CA MET A 1 -22.16 4.24 -1.79
C MET A 1 -21.85 2.93 -2.51
N THR A 2 -20.95 2.09 -1.98
CA THR A 2 -20.78 0.71 -2.46
C THR A 2 -22.00 -0.11 -2.06
N ARG A 3 -22.90 -0.42 -3.01
CA ARG A 3 -24.21 -1.06 -2.74
C ARG A 3 -24.24 -2.57 -2.93
N ILE A 4 -23.28 -3.11 -3.68
CA ILE A 4 -23.22 -4.52 -4.03
C ILE A 4 -21.95 -5.09 -3.39
N TYR A 5 -22.12 -5.80 -2.29
CA TYR A 5 -21.04 -6.53 -1.61
C TYR A 5 -21.65 -7.69 -0.82
N GLY A 6 -20.89 -8.78 -0.66
CA GLY A 6 -21.21 -9.83 0.28
C GLY A 6 -20.88 -9.39 1.71
N GLY A 7 -19.74 -9.83 2.23
CA GLY A 7 -19.16 -9.30 3.46
C GLY A 7 -18.15 -8.17 3.18
N PRO A 8 -18.14 -7.06 3.95
CA PRO A 8 -17.17 -5.97 3.77
C PRO A 8 -15.71 -6.45 3.77
N ALA A 9 -15.34 -7.28 4.75
CA ALA A 9 -14.00 -7.85 4.89
C ALA A 9 -13.63 -8.88 3.80
N ALA A 10 -14.59 -9.32 2.98
CA ALA A 10 -14.36 -10.24 1.87
C ALA A 10 -14.39 -9.55 0.50
N PHE A 11 -14.74 -8.26 0.46
CA PHE A 11 -15.07 -7.53 -0.77
C PHE A 11 -13.94 -7.59 -1.80
N ALA A 12 -12.71 -7.24 -1.41
CA ALA A 12 -11.57 -7.21 -2.34
C ALA A 12 -11.29 -8.59 -2.96
N ARG A 13 -11.30 -9.64 -2.13
CA ARG A 13 -11.07 -11.03 -2.57
C ARG A 13 -12.18 -11.53 -3.50
N GLU A 14 -13.45 -11.31 -3.15
CA GLU A 14 -14.59 -11.74 -3.98
C GLU A 14 -14.65 -10.97 -5.30
N ALA A 15 -14.36 -9.67 -5.28
CA ALA A 15 -14.27 -8.85 -6.48
C ALA A 15 -13.14 -9.33 -7.41
N LEU A 16 -11.96 -9.64 -6.86
CA LEU A 16 -10.84 -10.18 -7.65
C LEU A 16 -11.19 -11.55 -8.25
N ALA A 17 -11.84 -12.42 -7.50
CA ALA A 17 -12.26 -13.73 -8.00
C ALA A 17 -13.23 -13.60 -9.19
N GLY A 18 -14.23 -12.71 -9.09
CA GLY A 18 -15.15 -12.41 -10.19
C GLY A 18 -14.45 -11.81 -11.41
N PHE A 19 -13.48 -10.91 -11.19
CA PHE A 19 -12.64 -10.37 -12.25
C PHE A 19 -11.84 -11.46 -12.97
N CYS A 20 -11.23 -12.39 -12.23
CA CYS A 20 -10.44 -13.47 -12.80
C CYS A 20 -11.30 -14.46 -13.61
N ASP A 21 -12.52 -14.74 -13.16
CA ASP A 21 -13.47 -15.58 -13.90
C ASP A 21 -13.89 -14.91 -15.22
N LEU A 22 -14.23 -13.62 -15.16
CA LEU A 22 -14.65 -12.84 -16.33
C LEU A 22 -13.53 -12.65 -17.37
N HIS A 23 -12.29 -12.48 -16.91
CA HIS A 23 -11.14 -12.16 -17.75
C HIS A 23 -10.11 -13.28 -17.79
N ALA A 24 -10.57 -14.54 -17.75
CA ALA A 24 -9.70 -15.71 -17.80
C ALA A 24 -8.86 -15.76 -19.10
N GLU A 25 -9.29 -15.11 -20.18
CA GLU A 25 -8.45 -14.95 -21.37
C GLU A 25 -7.26 -14.02 -21.15
N PHE A 26 -7.29 -13.10 -20.19
CA PHE A 26 -6.18 -12.17 -19.92
C PHE A 26 -5.34 -12.57 -18.71
N VAL A 27 -5.94 -13.15 -17.68
CA VAL A 27 -5.30 -13.34 -16.38
C VAL A 27 -5.47 -14.74 -15.79
N HIS A 28 -4.53 -15.09 -14.91
CA HIS A 28 -4.63 -16.22 -14.00
C HIS A 28 -4.51 -15.75 -12.55
N PRO A 29 -5.38 -16.22 -11.64
CA PRO A 29 -5.23 -15.94 -10.22
C PRO A 29 -3.99 -16.65 -9.66
N VAL A 30 -3.28 -15.95 -8.80
CA VAL A 30 -2.21 -16.49 -7.94
C VAL A 30 -2.45 -16.00 -6.51
N ASP A 31 -1.76 -16.60 -5.54
CA ASP A 31 -1.86 -16.08 -4.18
C ASP A 31 -1.36 -14.63 -4.14
N GLY A 32 -2.20 -13.73 -3.61
CA GLY A 32 -1.91 -12.30 -3.53
C GLY A 32 -2.15 -11.45 -4.79
N GLY A 33 -2.65 -12.02 -5.89
CA GLY A 33 -2.92 -11.23 -7.09
C GLY A 33 -3.21 -12.02 -8.36
N VAL A 34 -2.78 -11.46 -9.49
CA VAL A 34 -2.96 -12.06 -10.82
C VAL A 34 -1.68 -11.98 -11.64
N ILE A 35 -1.51 -12.91 -12.57
CA ILE A 35 -0.49 -12.85 -13.63
C ILE A 35 -1.18 -12.95 -14.99
N ARG A 36 -0.48 -12.54 -16.07
CA ARG A 36 -1.01 -12.70 -17.43
C ARG A 36 -1.23 -14.18 -17.78
N SER A 37 -2.28 -14.46 -18.54
CA SER A 37 -2.61 -15.81 -19.03
C SER A 37 -1.74 -16.25 -20.21
N THR A 38 -1.08 -15.30 -20.87
CA THR A 38 -0.28 -15.53 -22.08
C THR A 38 1.19 -15.73 -21.75
N ARG A 39 1.89 -16.52 -22.56
CA ARG A 39 3.30 -16.82 -22.34
C ARG A 39 4.15 -15.55 -22.44
N THR A 40 4.91 -15.29 -21.38
CA THR A 40 5.94 -14.26 -21.34
C THR A 40 7.20 -14.75 -22.09
N PRO A 41 7.79 -13.96 -23.00
CA PRO A 41 9.05 -14.32 -23.65
C PRO A 41 10.20 -14.56 -22.64
N ALA A 42 11.07 -15.54 -22.92
CA ALA A 42 12.24 -15.82 -22.09
C ALA A 42 13.19 -14.63 -22.08
N GLY A 43 13.66 -14.26 -20.89
CA GLY A 43 14.54 -13.11 -20.69
C GLY A 43 13.82 -11.75 -20.74
N LYS A 44 12.51 -11.69 -20.98
CA LYS A 44 11.74 -10.45 -20.86
C LYS A 44 11.74 -9.99 -19.39
N VAL A 45 11.97 -8.70 -19.17
CA VAL A 45 11.72 -8.06 -17.88
C VAL A 45 10.24 -8.20 -17.53
N ALA A 46 9.92 -8.69 -16.33
CA ALA A 46 8.55 -8.72 -15.86
C ALA A 46 8.17 -7.39 -15.20
N LEU A 47 7.10 -6.77 -15.68
CA LEU A 47 6.48 -5.63 -14.99
C LEU A 47 5.39 -6.16 -14.06
N VAL A 48 5.58 -5.98 -12.75
CA VAL A 48 4.56 -6.27 -11.74
C VAL A 48 4.08 -4.96 -11.15
N VAL A 49 2.80 -4.65 -11.37
CA VAL A 49 2.15 -3.48 -10.79
C VAL A 49 1.43 -3.85 -9.50
N GLY A 50 1.01 -2.88 -8.69
CA GLY A 50 0.12 -3.21 -7.57
C GLY A 50 -0.09 -2.12 -6.54
N GLY A 51 -0.87 -2.49 -5.53
CA GLY A 51 -1.33 -1.62 -4.44
C GLY A 51 -2.66 -2.11 -3.85
N GLY A 52 -3.28 -1.27 -3.03
CA GLY A 52 -4.60 -1.58 -2.46
C GLY A 52 -5.70 -1.73 -3.51
N SER A 53 -6.73 -2.51 -3.19
CA SER A 53 -7.94 -2.63 -4.01
C SER A 53 -8.80 -1.36 -3.92
N GLY A 54 -9.77 -1.22 -4.84
CA GLY A 54 -10.71 -0.08 -4.85
C GLY A 54 -10.42 0.98 -5.92
N HIS A 55 -9.42 0.72 -6.78
CA HIS A 55 -9.00 1.64 -7.84
C HIS A 55 -9.21 1.10 -9.26
N TYR A 56 -10.07 0.08 -9.42
CA TYR A 56 -10.29 -0.57 -10.71
C TYR A 56 -10.53 0.48 -11.82
N PRO A 57 -9.88 0.37 -12.99
CA PRO A 57 -9.03 -0.73 -13.46
C PRO A 57 -7.70 -1.03 -12.78
N ALA A 58 -7.12 -0.09 -12.03
CA ALA A 58 -5.90 -0.35 -11.30
C ALA A 58 -6.16 -1.41 -10.19
N PHE A 59 -5.42 -2.52 -10.10
CA PHE A 59 -4.22 -2.87 -10.88
C PHE A 59 -4.42 -4.04 -11.84
N ALA A 60 -5.31 -4.98 -11.51
CA ALA A 60 -5.49 -6.22 -12.28
C ALA A 60 -5.97 -6.00 -13.72
N GLY A 61 -6.70 -4.91 -13.99
CA GLY A 61 -7.15 -4.54 -15.34
C GLY A 61 -6.02 -4.16 -16.30
N TYR A 62 -4.79 -3.99 -15.79
CA TYR A 62 -3.60 -3.67 -16.59
C TYR A 62 -2.71 -4.87 -16.90
N VAL A 63 -3.11 -6.07 -16.51
CA VAL A 63 -2.34 -7.28 -16.79
C VAL A 63 -2.67 -7.79 -18.19
N GLY A 64 -1.65 -7.88 -19.04
CA GLY A 64 -1.75 -8.29 -20.43
C GLY A 64 -0.52 -7.90 -21.27
N PRO A 65 -0.35 -8.47 -22.48
CA PRO A 65 0.75 -8.15 -23.38
C PRO A 65 0.92 -6.64 -23.62
N GLY A 66 2.15 -6.14 -23.64
CA GLY A 66 2.45 -4.71 -23.88
C GLY A 66 2.10 -3.77 -22.72
N LEU A 67 1.66 -4.33 -21.58
CA LEU A 67 1.37 -3.64 -20.33
C LEU A 67 2.02 -4.39 -19.14
N ALA A 68 1.28 -4.85 -18.13
CA ALA A 68 1.86 -5.57 -16.99
C ALA A 68 1.84 -7.10 -17.16
N ASP A 69 2.83 -7.79 -16.60
CA ASP A 69 2.90 -9.25 -16.55
C ASP A 69 2.23 -9.84 -15.30
N GLY A 70 2.04 -9.02 -14.27
CA GLY A 70 1.24 -9.36 -13.10
C GLY A 70 0.83 -8.14 -12.28
N ALA A 71 -0.13 -8.35 -11.37
CA ALA A 71 -0.60 -7.35 -10.43
C ALA A 71 -0.72 -7.96 -9.03
N ALA A 72 0.01 -7.39 -8.06
CA ALA A 72 -0.18 -7.69 -6.64
C ALA A 72 -1.28 -6.79 -6.08
N VAL A 73 -2.31 -7.38 -5.48
CA VAL A 73 -3.49 -6.64 -5.02
C VAL A 73 -3.74 -6.87 -3.53
N GLY A 74 -3.82 -5.77 -2.79
CA GLY A 74 -4.13 -5.76 -1.36
C GLY A 74 -5.63 -5.69 -1.08
N GLU A 75 -5.96 -5.49 0.19
CA GLU A 75 -7.34 -5.16 0.60
C GLU A 75 -7.71 -3.74 0.14
N VAL A 76 -8.97 -3.32 0.34
CA VAL A 76 -9.42 -1.99 -0.08
C VAL A 76 -8.54 -0.92 0.57
N PHE A 77 -7.87 -0.10 -0.24
CA PHE A 77 -6.94 0.98 0.13
C PHE A 77 -5.71 0.58 0.97
N THR A 78 -5.55 -0.71 1.27
CA THR A 78 -4.40 -1.26 1.99
C THR A 78 -3.41 -1.92 1.04
N SER A 79 -2.13 -1.52 1.09
CA SER A 79 -1.05 -2.14 0.29
C SER A 79 -0.97 -3.67 0.48
N PRO A 80 -0.71 -4.46 -0.60
CA PRO A 80 -0.48 -5.90 -0.47
C PRO A 80 0.75 -6.19 0.39
N SER A 81 0.74 -7.32 1.08
CA SER A 81 1.88 -7.73 1.89
C SER A 81 3.08 -8.11 1.03
N THR A 82 4.28 -7.96 1.61
CA THR A 82 5.55 -8.38 0.99
C THR A 82 5.47 -9.81 0.42
N ALA A 83 4.91 -10.76 1.17
CA ALA A 83 4.79 -12.15 0.75
C ALA A 83 3.94 -12.31 -0.52
N ARG A 84 2.81 -11.61 -0.60
CA ARG A 84 1.91 -11.59 -1.76
C ARG A 84 2.61 -11.00 -3.00
N ILE A 85 3.35 -9.89 -2.82
CA ILE A 85 4.11 -9.26 -3.92
C ILE A 85 5.19 -10.20 -4.45
N VAL A 86 5.95 -10.85 -3.56
CA VAL A 86 7.00 -11.79 -3.94
C VAL A 86 6.42 -12.98 -4.71
N GLU A 87 5.28 -13.54 -4.28
CA GLU A 87 4.65 -14.66 -5.00
C GLU A 87 4.23 -14.26 -6.42
N VAL A 88 3.54 -13.13 -6.59
CA VAL A 88 3.17 -12.62 -7.92
C VAL A 88 4.40 -12.41 -8.78
N ALA A 89 5.45 -11.78 -8.24
CA ALA A 89 6.69 -11.52 -8.98
C ALA A 89 7.43 -12.79 -9.41
N ARG A 90 7.53 -13.79 -8.52
CA ARG A 90 8.15 -15.08 -8.85
C ARG A 90 7.42 -15.81 -9.98
N ARG A 91 6.09 -15.69 -10.00
CA ARG A 91 5.23 -16.32 -11.01
C ARG A 91 5.23 -15.57 -12.34
N ALA A 92 5.35 -14.24 -12.31
CA ALA A 92 5.36 -13.40 -13.50
C ALA A 92 6.71 -13.41 -14.23
N GLN A 93 7.83 -13.55 -13.50
CA GLN A 93 9.18 -13.43 -14.07
C GLN A 93 9.60 -14.64 -14.92
N HIS A 94 10.37 -14.37 -15.98
CA HIS A 94 10.90 -15.41 -16.87
C HIS A 94 12.39 -15.19 -17.21
N GLY A 95 13.19 -14.81 -16.21
CA GLY A 95 14.65 -14.70 -16.30
C GLY A 95 15.19 -13.31 -16.67
N GLY A 96 14.34 -12.33 -17.01
CA GLY A 96 14.76 -10.96 -17.32
C GLY A 96 14.85 -10.01 -16.11
N GLY A 97 14.59 -10.52 -14.89
CA GLY A 97 14.40 -9.69 -13.70
C GLY A 97 13.00 -9.06 -13.60
N VAL A 98 12.77 -8.26 -12.57
CA VAL A 98 11.46 -7.72 -12.19
C VAL A 98 11.52 -6.21 -11.94
N LEU A 99 10.59 -5.48 -12.55
CA LEU A 99 10.26 -4.12 -12.14
C LEU A 99 8.96 -4.14 -11.33
N LEU A 100 9.05 -3.77 -10.06
CA LEU A 100 7.93 -3.59 -9.13
C LEU A 100 7.46 -2.13 -9.16
N ALA A 101 6.32 -1.85 -9.80
CA ALA A 101 5.82 -0.48 -9.99
C ALA A 101 4.51 -0.22 -9.22
N PHE A 102 4.45 0.90 -8.50
CA PHE A 102 3.34 1.21 -7.60
C PHE A 102 3.20 2.73 -7.40
N GLY A 103 2.05 3.19 -6.89
CA GLY A 103 1.88 4.58 -6.48
C GLY A 103 2.65 4.87 -5.19
N ASN A 104 3.29 6.03 -5.07
CA ASN A 104 4.16 6.33 -3.92
C ASN A 104 3.38 6.59 -2.61
N TYR A 105 3.00 5.51 -1.94
CA TYR A 105 2.38 5.49 -0.62
C TYR A 105 3.26 4.71 0.34
N ALA A 106 3.31 5.12 1.61
CA ALA A 106 4.22 4.55 2.60
C ALA A 106 4.12 3.01 2.70
N GLY A 107 2.89 2.47 2.71
CA GLY A 107 2.65 1.04 2.77
C GLY A 107 3.21 0.31 1.55
N ASP A 108 3.04 0.87 0.35
CA ASP A 108 3.56 0.30 -0.89
C ASP A 108 5.09 0.40 -0.95
N VAL A 109 5.67 1.55 -0.60
CA VAL A 109 7.13 1.74 -0.54
C VAL A 109 7.78 0.69 0.37
N LEU A 110 7.20 0.46 1.55
CA LEU A 110 7.71 -0.53 2.50
C LEU A 110 7.58 -1.96 1.98
N ASN A 111 6.38 -2.37 1.55
CA ASN A 111 6.11 -3.75 1.15
C ASN A 111 6.78 -4.14 -0.17
N PHE A 112 6.72 -3.29 -1.20
CA PHE A 112 7.41 -3.55 -2.47
C PHE A 112 8.93 -3.42 -2.33
N GLY A 113 9.42 -2.51 -1.48
CA GLY A 113 10.84 -2.40 -1.16
C GLY A 113 11.39 -3.64 -0.46
N ALA A 114 10.64 -4.18 0.52
CA ALA A 114 10.97 -5.45 1.17
C ALA A 114 10.91 -6.62 0.19
N ALA A 115 9.91 -6.65 -0.70
CA ALA A 115 9.79 -7.67 -1.73
C ALA A 115 10.98 -7.67 -2.70
N ALA A 116 11.42 -6.49 -3.16
CA ALA A 116 12.59 -6.37 -4.02
C ALA A 116 13.86 -6.90 -3.35
N ARG A 117 14.09 -6.57 -2.06
CA ARG A 117 15.23 -7.10 -1.30
C ARG A 117 15.16 -8.62 -1.16
N GLN A 118 13.98 -9.16 -0.91
CA GLN A 118 13.79 -10.60 -0.79
C GLN A 118 14.03 -11.32 -2.13
N LEU A 119 13.47 -10.82 -3.24
CA LEU A 119 13.70 -11.36 -4.58
C LEU A 119 15.20 -11.33 -4.95
N ALA A 120 15.90 -10.23 -4.64
CA ALA A 120 17.33 -10.11 -4.88
C ALA A 120 18.15 -11.13 -4.07
N ALA A 121 17.78 -11.38 -2.80
CA ALA A 121 18.40 -12.42 -1.98
C ALA A 121 18.17 -13.84 -2.53
N GLU A 122 17.11 -14.04 -3.31
CA GLU A 122 16.78 -15.28 -4.01
C GLU A 122 17.42 -15.38 -5.41
N GLY A 123 18.24 -14.39 -5.81
CA GLY A 123 18.91 -14.36 -7.10
C GLY A 123 18.05 -13.83 -8.26
N ILE A 124 16.90 -13.22 -7.97
CA ILE A 124 16.05 -12.56 -8.95
C ILE A 124 16.32 -11.05 -8.89
N ALA A 125 16.95 -10.50 -9.93
CA ALA A 125 17.18 -9.06 -10.02
C ALA A 125 15.84 -8.30 -9.98
N ALA A 126 15.69 -7.37 -9.02
CA ALA A 126 14.45 -6.65 -8.79
C ALA A 126 14.69 -5.17 -8.48
N HIS A 127 13.95 -4.29 -9.15
CA HIS A 127 13.93 -2.85 -8.88
C HIS A 127 12.52 -2.37 -8.54
N THR A 128 12.43 -1.32 -7.74
CA THR A 128 11.17 -0.63 -7.43
C THR A 128 11.04 0.67 -8.22
N LEU A 129 9.80 1.03 -8.55
CA LEU A 129 9.43 2.30 -9.17
C LEU A 129 8.19 2.88 -8.48
N PRO A 130 8.39 3.74 -7.46
CA PRO A 130 7.31 4.57 -6.94
C PRO A 130 6.97 5.67 -7.94
N VAL A 131 5.72 5.76 -8.37
CA VAL A 131 5.20 6.84 -9.23
C VAL A 131 4.84 8.04 -8.37
N THR A 132 5.20 9.25 -8.85
CA THR A 132 5.22 10.50 -8.04
C THR A 132 4.58 11.68 -8.78
N ASP A 133 3.49 11.42 -9.51
CA ASP A 133 2.89 12.36 -10.44
C ASP A 133 1.98 13.41 -9.78
N ASP A 134 1.49 13.18 -8.57
CA ASP A 134 0.52 14.07 -7.90
C ASP A 134 1.18 15.38 -7.41
N ILE A 135 0.95 16.47 -8.15
CA ILE A 135 1.54 17.77 -7.85
C ILE A 135 0.97 18.43 -6.59
N ALA A 136 -0.17 17.97 -6.09
CA ALA A 136 -0.80 18.54 -4.90
C ALA A 136 -0.18 18.00 -3.60
N SER A 137 0.42 16.82 -3.64
CA SER A 137 0.83 16.10 -2.43
C SER A 137 2.16 16.55 -1.81
N ALA A 138 3.05 17.15 -2.61
CA ALA A 138 4.30 17.74 -2.15
C ALA A 138 4.82 18.78 -3.15
N SER A 139 5.68 19.69 -2.67
CA SER A 139 6.25 20.74 -3.51
C SER A 139 7.12 20.17 -4.65
N GLY A 140 7.40 20.99 -5.67
CA GLY A 140 8.31 20.60 -6.75
C GLY A 140 9.75 20.33 -6.30
N ALA A 141 10.15 20.80 -5.11
CA ALA A 141 11.44 20.48 -4.51
C ALA A 141 11.45 19.10 -3.84
N GLU A 142 10.28 18.61 -3.42
CA GLU A 142 10.07 17.36 -2.68
C GLU A 142 9.35 16.33 -3.56
N ARG A 143 9.68 16.29 -4.86
CA ARG A 143 9.00 15.42 -5.84
C ARG A 143 9.00 13.95 -5.44
N ALA A 144 10.07 13.48 -4.80
CA ALA A 144 10.18 12.10 -4.33
C ALA A 144 9.16 11.73 -3.25
N ASP A 145 8.55 12.73 -2.60
CA ASP A 145 7.54 12.54 -1.56
C ASP A 145 6.10 12.62 -2.11
N ARG A 146 5.93 12.88 -3.42
CA ARG A 146 4.60 12.99 -4.03
C ARG A 146 3.92 11.65 -4.13
N ARG A 147 2.60 11.62 -3.93
CA ARG A 147 1.74 10.45 -4.20
C ARG A 147 1.78 10.07 -5.68
N GLY A 148 1.50 8.79 -5.95
CA GLY A 148 1.29 8.29 -7.31
C GLY A 148 -0.19 8.02 -7.58
N ILE A 149 -0.79 8.73 -8.54
CA ILE A 149 -2.24 8.66 -8.84
C ILE A 149 -2.49 8.19 -10.29
N ALA A 150 -3.28 8.91 -11.09
CA ALA A 150 -3.61 8.53 -12.46
C ALA A 150 -2.41 8.47 -13.43
N GLY A 151 -1.28 9.11 -13.11
CA GLY A 151 -0.04 9.00 -13.87
C GLY A 151 0.57 7.59 -13.90
N ASN A 152 0.18 6.74 -12.93
CA ASN A 152 0.48 5.31 -12.92
C ASN A 152 0.22 4.66 -14.30
N VAL A 153 -0.90 5.01 -14.94
CA VAL A 153 -1.33 4.42 -16.23
C VAL A 153 -0.30 4.65 -17.33
N ILE A 154 0.20 5.88 -17.44
CA ILE A 154 1.16 6.27 -18.49
C ILE A 154 2.51 5.63 -18.22
N VAL A 155 2.97 5.66 -16.97
CA VAL A 155 4.25 5.08 -16.55
C VAL A 155 4.25 3.57 -16.77
N TYR A 156 3.19 2.87 -16.36
CA TYR A 156 3.05 1.42 -16.53
C TYR A 156 2.98 1.04 -18.00
N LYS A 157 2.24 1.81 -18.82
CA LYS A 157 2.18 1.57 -20.27
C LYS A 157 3.53 1.70 -20.96
N ILE A 158 4.31 2.71 -20.60
CA ILE A 158 5.64 2.92 -21.18
C ILE A 158 6.63 1.85 -20.71
N ALA A 159 6.64 1.53 -19.42
CA ALA A 159 7.48 0.47 -18.86
C ALA A 159 7.16 -0.90 -19.45
N GLY A 160 5.87 -1.25 -19.54
CA GLY A 160 5.37 -2.49 -20.10
C GLY A 160 5.71 -2.62 -21.59
N ALA A 161 5.55 -1.54 -22.35
CA ALA A 161 5.94 -1.50 -23.76
C ALA A 161 7.45 -1.65 -23.96
N ALA A 162 8.28 -1.06 -23.09
CA ALA A 162 9.73 -1.20 -23.16
C ALA A 162 10.16 -2.64 -22.88
N ALA A 163 9.58 -3.25 -21.84
CA ALA A 163 9.80 -4.66 -21.53
C ALA A 163 9.35 -5.56 -22.68
N GLU A 164 8.17 -5.33 -23.26
CA GLU A 164 7.67 -6.11 -24.41
C GLU A 164 8.54 -5.92 -25.67
N ALA A 165 9.18 -4.75 -25.83
CA ALA A 165 10.15 -4.47 -26.88
C ALA A 165 11.52 -5.15 -26.65
N GLY A 166 11.70 -5.86 -25.53
CA GLY A 166 12.93 -6.61 -25.23
C GLY A 166 14.04 -5.79 -24.60
N TYR A 167 13.71 -4.63 -24.00
CA TYR A 167 14.69 -3.87 -23.22
C TYR A 167 15.14 -4.68 -22.00
N ASP A 168 16.40 -4.51 -21.59
CA ASP A 168 16.89 -5.09 -20.34
C ASP A 168 16.35 -4.33 -19.11
N LEU A 169 16.59 -4.87 -17.92
CA LEU A 169 16.02 -4.33 -16.68
C LEU A 169 16.46 -2.89 -16.42
N ASP A 170 17.73 -2.55 -16.69
CA ASP A 170 18.26 -1.20 -16.45
C ASP A 170 17.62 -0.19 -17.41
N ASP A 171 17.45 -0.55 -18.69
CA ASP A 171 16.80 0.30 -19.67
C ASP A 171 15.29 0.45 -19.43
N VAL A 172 14.61 -0.60 -18.98
CA VAL A 172 13.19 -0.51 -18.55
C VAL A 172 13.07 0.43 -17.34
N VAL A 173 13.93 0.30 -16.34
CA VAL A 173 13.95 1.20 -15.18
C VAL A 173 14.25 2.64 -15.60
N ARG A 174 15.22 2.86 -16.48
CA ARG A 174 15.60 4.18 -17.01
C ARG A 174 14.41 4.87 -17.68
N VAL A 175 13.75 4.20 -18.62
CA VAL A 175 12.65 4.81 -19.40
C VAL A 175 11.39 4.99 -18.55
N ALA A 176 11.13 4.09 -17.60
CA ALA A 176 10.01 4.23 -16.68
C ALA A 176 10.22 5.41 -15.71
N ARG A 177 11.45 5.62 -15.22
CA ARG A 177 11.81 6.83 -14.45
C ARG A 177 11.68 8.09 -15.28
N LEU A 178 12.10 8.07 -16.55
CA LEU A 178 11.94 9.20 -17.46
C LEU A 178 10.46 9.57 -17.67
N ALA A 179 9.59 8.56 -17.86
CA ALA A 179 8.15 8.77 -17.95
C ALA A 179 7.57 9.35 -16.65
N ASN A 180 7.94 8.80 -15.49
CA ASN A 180 7.52 9.30 -14.17
C ASN A 180 7.97 10.76 -13.99
N ASP A 181 9.21 11.09 -14.36
CA ASP A 181 9.77 12.42 -14.23
C ASP A 181 9.04 13.48 -15.06
N ARG A 182 8.47 13.06 -16.18
CA ARG A 182 7.72 13.89 -17.11
C ARG A 182 6.21 13.79 -16.95
N THR A 183 5.69 13.18 -15.89
CA THR A 183 4.24 13.05 -15.68
C THR A 183 3.76 13.92 -14.51
N ARG A 184 2.68 14.67 -14.71
CA ARG A 184 2.06 15.54 -13.69
C ARG A 184 0.56 15.30 -13.66
N SER A 185 0.00 15.21 -12.46
CA SER A 185 -1.42 14.99 -12.24
C SER A 185 -1.98 15.91 -11.18
N LEU A 186 -3.25 16.30 -11.37
CA LEU A 186 -4.05 16.99 -10.36
C LEU A 186 -5.46 16.41 -10.35
N GLY A 187 -5.95 16.05 -9.16
CA GLY A 187 -7.32 15.60 -8.92
C GLY A 187 -8.20 16.66 -8.27
N VAL A 188 -9.51 16.53 -8.46
CA VAL A 188 -10.57 17.22 -7.71
C VAL A 188 -11.68 16.25 -7.32
N ALA A 189 -12.36 16.52 -6.21
CA ALA A 189 -13.52 15.75 -5.77
C ALA A 189 -14.73 16.66 -5.49
N PHE A 190 -15.91 16.12 -5.78
CA PHE A 190 -17.22 16.72 -5.55
C PHE A 190 -17.96 16.02 -4.40
N ALA A 191 -17.59 14.77 -4.09
CA ALA A 191 -18.08 14.00 -2.96
C ALA A 191 -17.06 12.92 -2.59
N GLY A 192 -16.99 12.57 -1.31
CA GLY A 192 -16.05 11.57 -0.83
C GLY A 192 -16.45 10.13 -1.10
N VAL A 193 -15.46 9.26 -0.91
CA VAL A 193 -15.56 7.81 -1.11
C VAL A 193 -16.23 7.13 0.09
N THR A 194 -17.05 6.11 -0.17
CA THR A 194 -17.67 5.25 0.84
C THR A 194 -17.10 3.84 0.75
N LEU A 195 -16.39 3.41 1.81
CA LEU A 195 -15.87 2.05 1.90
C LEU A 195 -17.01 1.00 1.93
N PRO A 196 -16.79 -0.22 1.41
CA PRO A 196 -17.75 -1.30 1.52
C PRO A 196 -18.19 -1.51 2.98
N GLY A 197 -19.49 -1.61 3.21
CA GLY A 197 -20.05 -1.79 4.57
C GLY A 197 -20.17 -0.53 5.43
N LYS A 198 -19.62 0.62 5.02
CA LYS A 198 -19.79 1.89 5.74
C LYS A 198 -21.04 2.64 5.26
N SER A 199 -21.72 3.31 6.19
CA SER A 199 -22.92 4.12 5.91
C SER A 199 -22.61 5.54 5.48
N GLU A 200 -21.42 6.04 5.82
CA GLU A 200 -20.98 7.42 5.58
C GLU A 200 -19.65 7.42 4.80
N PRO A 201 -19.39 8.46 4.00
CA PRO A 201 -18.14 8.58 3.27
C PRO A 201 -16.96 8.90 4.22
N LEU A 202 -15.74 8.53 3.82
CA LEU A 202 -14.50 8.82 4.58
C LEU A 202 -14.29 10.32 4.79
N PHE A 203 -14.80 11.15 3.89
CA PHE A 203 -14.83 12.59 4.02
C PHE A 203 -16.03 13.16 3.26
N THR A 204 -16.43 14.38 3.59
CA THR A 204 -17.48 15.12 2.90
C THR A 204 -16.91 16.33 2.20
N VAL A 205 -17.50 16.67 1.05
CA VAL A 205 -17.27 17.95 0.37
C VAL A 205 -18.52 18.79 0.57
N GLU A 206 -18.34 20.02 1.03
CA GLU A 206 -19.47 20.93 1.28
C GLU A 206 -20.30 21.14 0.00
N PRO A 207 -21.64 21.25 0.11
CA PRO A 207 -22.48 21.54 -1.03
C PRO A 207 -22.01 22.78 -1.80
N ALA A 208 -22.10 22.73 -3.13
CA ALA A 208 -21.63 23.77 -4.04
C ALA A 208 -20.13 24.12 -3.89
N SER A 209 -19.31 23.17 -3.42
CA SER A 209 -17.85 23.27 -3.38
C SER A 209 -17.20 22.08 -4.11
N LEU A 210 -15.90 22.21 -4.34
CA LEU A 210 -15.02 21.13 -4.76
C LEU A 210 -13.75 21.17 -3.93
N ASP A 211 -13.20 19.99 -3.64
CA ASP A 211 -11.88 19.87 -3.02
C ASP A 211 -10.84 19.61 -4.11
N VAL A 212 -9.67 20.25 -3.96
CA VAL A 212 -8.56 20.17 -4.91
C VAL A 212 -7.41 19.35 -4.31
N GLY A 213 -6.85 18.44 -5.09
CA GLY A 213 -5.65 17.69 -4.71
C GLY A 213 -5.89 16.55 -3.74
N LEU A 214 -7.06 15.92 -3.77
CA LEU A 214 -7.32 14.71 -2.98
C LEU A 214 -6.53 13.52 -3.54
N GLY A 215 -6.17 12.61 -2.65
CA GLY A 215 -5.60 11.33 -3.04
C GLY A 215 -6.68 10.31 -3.43
N ILE A 216 -6.24 9.16 -3.94
CA ILE A 216 -7.15 8.09 -4.42
C ILE A 216 -7.70 7.22 -3.29
N HIS A 217 -7.26 7.38 -2.05
CA HIS A 217 -7.78 6.64 -0.89
C HIS A 217 -8.71 7.50 -0.02
N GLY A 218 -9.11 8.66 -0.54
CA GLY A 218 -9.90 9.64 0.21
C GLY A 218 -9.07 10.57 1.11
N GLU A 219 -7.75 10.62 0.91
CA GLU A 219 -6.92 11.60 1.59
C GLU A 219 -7.38 13.02 1.19
N PRO A 220 -7.72 13.89 2.16
CA PRO A 220 -8.29 15.20 1.84
C PRO A 220 -7.33 16.09 1.05
N GLY A 221 -7.94 17.04 0.36
CA GLY A 221 -7.26 17.92 -0.58
C GLY A 221 -6.45 19.02 0.09
N ILE A 222 -5.67 19.73 -0.73
CA ILE A 222 -4.89 20.90 -0.30
C ILE A 222 -5.73 22.16 -0.11
N SER A 223 -6.91 22.22 -0.71
CA SER A 223 -7.82 23.37 -0.59
C SER A 223 -9.24 23.02 -1.04
N THR A 224 -10.22 23.59 -0.35
CA THR A 224 -11.62 23.64 -0.78
C THR A 224 -11.88 24.93 -1.55
N ARG A 225 -12.64 24.85 -2.66
CA ARG A 225 -13.02 26.01 -3.48
C ARG A 225 -14.51 25.96 -3.80
N ALA A 226 -15.11 27.12 -4.05
CA ALA A 226 -16.46 27.19 -4.57
C ALA A 226 -16.55 26.45 -5.92
N MET A 227 -17.66 25.74 -6.15
CA MET A 227 -17.89 25.02 -7.39
C MET A 227 -17.87 26.00 -8.57
N THR A 228 -17.36 25.53 -9.70
CA THR A 228 -17.21 26.33 -10.92
C THR A 228 -17.80 25.59 -12.12
N ASP A 229 -17.99 26.30 -13.24
CA ASP A 229 -18.42 25.68 -14.48
C ASP A 229 -17.28 24.86 -15.12
N ALA A 230 -17.59 24.11 -16.19
CA ALA A 230 -16.61 23.27 -16.85
C ALA A 230 -15.40 24.05 -17.40
N ASP A 231 -15.59 25.30 -17.83
CA ASP A 231 -14.50 26.15 -18.32
C ASP A 231 -13.58 26.61 -17.18
N GLY A 232 -14.12 26.88 -16.00
CA GLY A 232 -13.35 27.17 -14.78
C GLY A 232 -12.61 25.94 -14.26
N LEU A 233 -13.25 24.77 -14.26
CA LEU A 233 -12.63 23.51 -13.84
C LEU A 233 -11.50 23.11 -14.80
N ALA A 234 -11.71 23.21 -16.11
CA ALA A 234 -10.67 22.93 -17.09
C ALA A 234 -9.45 23.84 -16.93
N ARG A 235 -9.66 25.15 -16.70
CA ARG A 235 -8.59 26.11 -16.42
C ARG A 235 -7.83 25.74 -15.15
N LEU A 236 -8.55 25.45 -14.06
CA LEU A 236 -7.93 25.00 -12.82
C LEU A 236 -7.00 23.79 -13.04
N LEU A 237 -7.48 22.75 -13.72
CA LEU A 237 -6.71 21.54 -13.96
C LEU A 237 -5.49 21.81 -14.86
N VAL A 238 -5.71 22.44 -16.02
CA VAL A 238 -4.67 22.68 -17.03
C VAL A 238 -3.60 23.64 -16.50
N ASP A 239 -3.99 24.79 -15.93
CA ASP A 239 -3.04 25.80 -15.46
C ASP A 239 -2.11 25.22 -14.39
N ARG A 240 -2.62 24.33 -13.52
CA ARG A 240 -1.81 23.74 -12.45
C ARG A 240 -0.85 22.67 -12.94
N VAL A 241 -1.28 21.76 -13.81
CA VAL A 241 -0.36 20.75 -14.36
C VAL A 241 0.70 21.39 -15.25
N LEU A 242 0.36 22.43 -16.03
CA LEU A 242 1.30 23.12 -16.90
C LEU A 242 2.26 24.04 -16.13
N ALA A 243 1.89 24.56 -14.96
CA ALA A 243 2.79 25.34 -14.11
C ALA A 243 4.02 24.53 -13.65
N GLU A 244 3.95 23.19 -13.71
CA GLU A 244 5.03 22.28 -13.36
C GLU A 244 5.59 21.50 -14.57
N ALA A 245 5.40 22.03 -15.78
CA ALA A 245 6.00 21.49 -16.98
C ALA A 245 7.52 21.29 -16.82
N PRO A 246 8.09 20.13 -17.19
CA PRO A 246 9.53 19.92 -17.14
C PRO A 246 10.28 20.94 -17.99
N ALA A 247 11.42 21.42 -17.49
CA ALA A 247 12.25 22.37 -18.22
C ALA A 247 12.72 21.75 -19.56
N GLY A 248 12.57 22.50 -20.65
CA GLY A 248 12.96 22.04 -22.00
C GLY A 248 12.07 20.95 -22.58
N ALA A 249 10.88 20.70 -22.01
CA ALA A 249 9.93 19.77 -22.58
C ALA A 249 9.43 20.26 -23.95
N GLY A 250 9.26 19.32 -24.90
CA GLY A 250 8.70 19.59 -26.22
C GLY A 250 7.19 19.88 -26.18
N THR A 251 6.60 20.03 -27.36
CA THR A 251 5.16 20.31 -27.51
C THR A 251 4.29 19.06 -27.53
N ARG A 252 4.89 17.89 -27.76
CA ARG A 252 4.17 16.61 -27.84
C ARG A 252 3.90 16.08 -26.44
N ILE A 253 2.64 15.79 -26.15
CA ILE A 253 2.21 15.30 -24.83
C ILE A 253 1.24 14.14 -25.02
N THR A 254 1.05 13.31 -24.00
CA THR A 254 -0.21 12.56 -23.84
C THR A 254 -0.98 13.13 -22.65
N ALA A 255 -2.29 12.97 -22.66
CA ALA A 255 -3.17 13.41 -21.59
C ALA A 255 -4.16 12.31 -21.21
N LEU A 256 -4.41 12.19 -19.91
CA LEU A 256 -5.43 11.32 -19.35
C LEU A 256 -6.40 12.20 -18.52
N LEU A 257 -7.68 12.21 -18.90
CA LEU A 257 -8.74 12.73 -18.07
C LEU A 257 -9.46 11.55 -17.39
N ASN A 258 -9.15 11.36 -16.11
CA ASN A 258 -9.56 10.20 -15.33
C ASN A 258 -10.74 10.53 -14.40
N GLY A 259 -11.83 9.77 -14.47
CA GLY A 259 -12.91 9.80 -13.49
C GLY A 259 -12.54 9.00 -12.22
N LEU A 260 -13.00 9.46 -11.06
CA LEU A 260 -12.71 8.82 -9.77
C LEU A 260 -13.77 7.79 -9.34
N GLY A 261 -14.79 7.54 -10.18
CA GLY A 261 -15.75 6.43 -10.03
C GLY A 261 -17.23 6.82 -10.14
N ALA A 262 -17.62 8.02 -9.69
CA ALA A 262 -19.03 8.46 -9.73
C ALA A 262 -19.30 9.67 -10.65
N THR A 263 -18.31 10.13 -11.42
CA THR A 263 -18.49 11.18 -12.45
C THR A 263 -18.88 10.55 -13.78
N LYS A 264 -19.94 11.05 -14.43
CA LYS A 264 -20.45 10.45 -15.66
C LYS A 264 -19.57 10.74 -16.87
N TYR A 265 -19.57 9.81 -17.83
CA TYR A 265 -18.72 9.90 -19.02
C TYR A 265 -19.08 11.13 -19.87
N GLU A 266 -20.36 11.50 -19.95
CA GLU A 266 -20.80 12.73 -20.63
C GLU A 266 -20.16 13.98 -20.02
N GLU A 267 -19.99 14.02 -18.69
CA GLU A 267 -19.32 15.11 -17.98
C GLU A 267 -17.82 15.12 -18.30
N LEU A 268 -17.18 13.95 -18.31
CA LEU A 268 -15.77 13.81 -18.67
C LEU A 268 -15.52 14.24 -20.13
N PHE A 269 -16.37 13.85 -21.09
CA PHE A 269 -16.23 14.26 -22.49
C PHE A 269 -16.43 15.76 -22.68
N LEU A 270 -17.41 16.35 -21.96
CA LEU A 270 -17.62 17.79 -21.96
C LEU A 270 -16.38 18.52 -21.43
N LEU A 271 -15.84 18.07 -20.29
CA LEU A 271 -14.64 18.64 -19.68
C LEU A 271 -13.40 18.47 -20.57
N TRP A 272 -13.22 17.30 -21.19
CA TRP A 272 -12.15 17.06 -22.14
C TRP A 272 -12.17 18.06 -23.30
N GLY A 273 -13.35 18.35 -23.87
CA GLY A 273 -13.47 19.36 -24.93
C GLY A 273 -12.94 20.74 -24.52
N ARG A 274 -13.04 21.10 -23.24
CA ARG A 274 -12.47 22.34 -22.68
C ARG A 274 -10.96 22.22 -22.44
N VAL A 275 -10.52 21.11 -21.85
CA VAL A 275 -9.11 20.79 -21.60
C VAL A 275 -8.31 20.79 -22.91
N ALA A 276 -8.77 20.08 -23.93
CA ALA A 276 -8.10 19.97 -25.22
C ALA A 276 -7.90 21.35 -25.89
N ARG A 277 -8.88 22.25 -25.80
CA ARG A 277 -8.78 23.62 -26.31
C ARG A 277 -7.70 24.43 -25.57
N LEU A 278 -7.61 24.29 -24.25
CA LEU A 278 -6.60 24.98 -23.44
C LEU A 278 -5.19 24.44 -23.71
N LEU A 279 -5.04 23.11 -23.82
CA LEU A 279 -3.76 22.48 -24.20
C LEU A 279 -3.28 22.95 -25.58
N ALA A 280 -4.18 22.98 -26.57
CA ALA A 280 -3.87 23.50 -27.91
C ALA A 280 -3.51 24.99 -27.88
N ALA A 281 -4.21 25.81 -27.10
CA ALA A 281 -3.89 27.23 -26.92
C ALA A 281 -2.52 27.46 -26.24
N ALA A 282 -2.07 26.51 -25.42
CA ALA A 282 -0.73 26.48 -24.84
C ALA A 282 0.34 25.95 -25.81
N GLY A 283 -0.01 25.63 -27.06
CA GLY A 283 0.91 25.12 -28.08
C GLY A 283 1.27 23.64 -27.94
N LEU A 284 0.49 22.88 -27.16
CA LEU A 284 0.72 21.45 -26.93
C LEU A 284 -0.13 20.61 -27.91
N GLU A 285 0.44 19.48 -28.33
CA GLU A 285 -0.17 18.53 -29.25
C GLU A 285 -0.41 17.19 -28.54
N PRO A 286 -1.66 16.88 -28.13
CA PRO A 286 -1.98 15.60 -27.52
C PRO A 286 -1.87 14.41 -28.48
N VAL A 287 -1.04 13.45 -28.12
CA VAL A 287 -0.79 12.19 -28.81
C VAL A 287 -1.57 11.07 -28.12
N ALA A 288 -2.62 10.62 -28.80
CA ALA A 288 -3.51 9.54 -28.36
C ALA A 288 -3.99 9.68 -26.89
N PRO A 289 -4.61 10.83 -26.53
CA PRO A 289 -5.14 11.05 -25.19
C PRO A 289 -6.28 10.08 -24.87
N ILE A 290 -6.50 9.83 -23.58
CA ILE A 290 -7.52 8.91 -23.08
C ILE A 290 -8.43 9.59 -22.06
N VAL A 291 -9.71 9.23 -22.07
CA VAL A 291 -10.74 9.77 -21.17
C VAL A 291 -11.59 8.60 -20.67
N GLY A 292 -11.81 8.51 -19.37
CA GLY A 292 -12.57 7.42 -18.76
C GLY A 292 -12.13 7.17 -17.32
N GLU A 293 -12.41 5.96 -16.82
CA GLU A 293 -12.03 5.54 -15.48
C GLU A 293 -10.85 4.57 -15.57
N PHE A 294 -9.68 5.03 -15.10
CA PHE A 294 -8.44 4.26 -15.17
C PHE A 294 -7.87 4.04 -13.76
N VAL A 295 -7.86 5.06 -12.91
CA VAL A 295 -7.49 4.93 -11.48
C VAL A 295 -8.61 5.54 -10.66
N THR A 296 -9.55 4.71 -10.21
CA THR A 296 -10.73 5.17 -9.46
C THR A 296 -10.46 5.25 -7.96
N SER A 297 -11.44 5.75 -7.21
CA SER A 297 -11.52 5.67 -5.75
C SER A 297 -12.93 5.21 -5.39
N LEU A 298 -13.24 3.96 -5.72
CA LEU A 298 -14.57 3.35 -5.60
C LEU A 298 -15.68 4.24 -6.17
N ASP A 299 -16.49 4.87 -5.32
CA ASP A 299 -17.64 5.70 -5.64
C ASP A 299 -17.38 7.20 -5.47
N MET A 300 -16.13 7.61 -5.36
CA MET A 300 -15.78 9.03 -5.26
C MET A 300 -16.27 9.78 -6.50
N ALA A 301 -17.03 10.86 -6.29
CA ALA A 301 -17.40 11.76 -7.37
C ALA A 301 -16.25 12.76 -7.57
N GLY A 302 -15.63 12.75 -8.73
CA GLY A 302 -14.47 13.58 -9.00
C GLY A 302 -13.75 13.18 -10.29
N CYS A 303 -12.74 13.96 -10.65
CA CYS A 303 -11.90 13.69 -11.80
C CYS A 303 -10.47 14.18 -11.59
N SER A 304 -9.55 13.72 -12.43
CA SER A 304 -8.15 14.15 -12.43
C SER A 304 -7.66 14.34 -13.86
N LEU A 305 -6.80 15.33 -14.04
CA LEU A 305 -6.07 15.53 -15.29
C LEU A 305 -4.61 15.14 -15.07
N THR A 306 -4.13 14.26 -15.93
CA THR A 306 -2.73 13.88 -16.05
C THR A 306 -2.18 14.34 -17.39
N VAL A 307 -0.99 14.93 -17.40
CA VAL A 307 -0.23 15.30 -18.60
C VAL A 307 1.16 14.69 -18.50
N SER A 308 1.61 14.06 -19.59
CA SER A 308 2.97 13.55 -19.72
C SER A 308 3.63 14.09 -20.97
N TRP A 309 4.83 14.66 -20.84
CA TRP A 309 5.58 15.23 -21.96
C TRP A 309 6.42 14.14 -22.64
N LEU A 310 6.23 14.00 -23.95
CA LEU A 310 6.81 12.91 -24.73
C LEU A 310 8.04 13.39 -25.50
N ASP A 311 9.11 12.61 -25.44
CA ASP A 311 10.12 12.60 -26.49
C ASP A 311 9.85 11.44 -27.46
N ASP A 312 10.69 11.29 -28.49
CA ASP A 312 10.52 10.26 -29.51
C ASP A 312 10.49 8.83 -28.95
N GLU A 313 11.25 8.57 -27.87
CA GLU A 313 11.27 7.25 -27.22
C GLU A 313 9.95 7.01 -26.45
N LEU A 314 9.54 7.95 -25.61
CA LEU A 314 8.31 7.84 -24.83
C LEU A 314 7.07 7.78 -25.72
N GLU A 315 7.01 8.56 -26.80
CA GLU A 315 5.90 8.55 -27.75
C GLU A 315 5.76 7.19 -28.44
N ARG A 316 6.87 6.64 -28.93
CA ARG A 316 6.87 5.31 -29.55
C ARG A 316 6.37 4.24 -28.59
N LEU A 317 6.78 4.28 -27.32
CA LEU A 317 6.35 3.31 -26.30
C LEU A 317 4.90 3.52 -25.86
N TRP A 318 4.44 4.77 -25.77
CA TRP A 318 3.04 5.12 -25.51
C TRP A 318 2.11 4.59 -26.60
N LEU A 319 2.52 4.72 -27.87
CA LEU A 319 1.77 4.26 -29.04
C LEU A 319 1.90 2.75 -29.31
N ALA A 320 2.87 2.08 -28.69
CA ALA A 320 3.10 0.65 -28.88
C ALA A 320 1.86 -0.18 -28.50
N PRO A 321 1.62 -1.33 -29.16
CA PRO A 321 0.47 -2.17 -28.87
C PRO A 321 0.38 -2.62 -27.41
N ALA A 322 -0.83 -2.74 -26.89
CA ALA A 322 -1.13 -3.34 -25.60
C ALA A 322 -2.53 -3.95 -25.63
N ASP A 323 -2.71 -5.06 -24.93
CA ASP A 323 -3.98 -5.76 -24.85
C ASP A 323 -4.21 -6.29 -23.43
N ALA A 324 -5.01 -5.55 -22.66
CA ALA A 324 -5.37 -5.87 -21.29
C ALA A 324 -6.86 -5.53 -21.07
N PRO A 325 -7.54 -6.09 -20.06
CA PRO A 325 -8.97 -5.91 -19.84
C PRO A 325 -9.46 -4.47 -19.86
N ALA A 326 -8.64 -3.53 -19.39
CA ALA A 326 -9.01 -2.12 -19.29
C ALA A 326 -8.22 -1.17 -20.19
N LEU A 327 -7.25 -1.67 -20.96
CA LEU A 327 -6.50 -0.85 -21.90
C LEU A 327 -6.11 -1.66 -23.13
N HIS A 328 -6.79 -1.36 -24.24
CA HIS A 328 -6.48 -1.90 -25.54
C HIS A 328 -5.92 -0.80 -26.44
N ARG A 329 -4.78 -1.05 -27.09
CA ARG A 329 -4.14 -0.12 -28.02
C ARG A 329 -3.46 -0.89 -29.14
N GLY A 330 -3.68 -0.46 -30.38
CA GLY A 330 -3.05 -1.08 -31.55
C GLY A 330 -3.45 -2.54 -31.73
N THR A 331 -2.63 -3.31 -32.45
CA THR A 331 -2.86 -4.75 -32.66
C THR A 331 -1.73 -5.54 -32.00
N VAL A 332 -2.09 -6.41 -31.06
CA VAL A 332 -1.17 -7.36 -30.43
C VAL A 332 -1.24 -8.68 -31.20
N SER A 333 -0.08 -9.29 -31.46
CA SER A 333 -0.05 -10.63 -32.08
C SER A 333 -0.54 -11.66 -31.07
N PRO A 334 -1.41 -12.63 -31.46
CA PRO A 334 -1.89 -13.65 -30.55
C PRO A 334 -0.73 -14.38 -29.88
N ALA A 335 -0.63 -14.26 -28.56
CA ALA A 335 0.34 -14.98 -27.75
C ALA A 335 -0.26 -16.31 -27.28
N GLU A 336 0.56 -17.35 -27.18
CA GLU A 336 0.11 -18.66 -26.71
C GLU A 336 -0.32 -18.56 -25.24
N HIS A 337 -1.53 -19.02 -24.93
CA HIS A 337 -1.99 -19.12 -23.54
C HIS A 337 -1.22 -20.21 -22.79
N VAL A 338 -0.88 -19.93 -21.55
CA VAL A 338 -0.27 -20.88 -20.63
C VAL A 338 -1.41 -21.60 -19.89
N THR A 339 -1.35 -22.92 -19.78
CA THR A 339 -2.28 -23.63 -18.89
C THR A 339 -2.01 -23.22 -17.44
N ALA A 340 -3.06 -22.96 -16.66
CA ALA A 340 -2.98 -22.46 -15.28
C ALA A 340 -1.79 -23.04 -14.50
N ALA A 341 -1.01 -22.15 -13.88
CA ALA A 341 0.17 -22.54 -13.12
C ALA A 341 -0.21 -23.54 -12.01
N PRO A 342 0.61 -24.56 -11.74
CA PRO A 342 0.33 -25.51 -10.67
C PRO A 342 0.17 -24.77 -9.33
N ALA A 343 -0.80 -25.23 -8.55
CA ALA A 343 -1.12 -24.72 -7.23
C ALA A 343 0.15 -24.60 -6.37
N THR A 344 0.25 -23.49 -5.64
CA THR A 344 1.37 -23.20 -4.74
C THR A 344 1.53 -24.32 -3.72
N ARG A 345 2.71 -24.94 -3.67
CA ARG A 345 3.13 -25.73 -2.51
C ARG A 345 3.38 -24.74 -1.38
N THR A 346 2.49 -24.69 -0.40
CA THR A 346 2.77 -24.04 0.89
C THR A 346 4.04 -24.69 1.43
N ALA A 347 5.13 -23.93 1.55
CA ALA A 347 6.33 -24.42 2.20
C ALA A 347 5.95 -24.70 3.67
N THR A 348 5.90 -25.98 4.05
CA THR A 348 5.75 -26.37 5.44
C THR A 348 7.01 -25.91 6.18
N ILE A 349 6.89 -24.83 6.97
CA ILE A 349 7.96 -24.37 7.85
C ILE A 349 8.34 -25.55 8.73
N ALA A 350 9.61 -25.94 8.71
CA ALA A 350 10.13 -26.98 9.58
C ALA A 350 10.08 -26.44 11.02
N VAL A 351 9.38 -27.16 11.90
CA VAL A 351 9.30 -26.82 13.32
C VAL A 351 10.38 -27.64 14.03
N PRO A 352 11.45 -27.01 14.55
CA PRO A 352 12.48 -27.72 15.28
C PRO A 352 11.93 -28.24 16.62
N ALA A 353 12.57 -29.27 17.17
CA ALA A 353 12.23 -29.77 18.50
C ALA A 353 12.59 -28.70 19.55
N ALA A 354 11.66 -28.41 20.46
CA ALA A 354 11.85 -27.44 21.54
C ALA A 354 12.18 -28.12 22.89
N SER A 355 12.91 -27.41 23.74
CA SER A 355 13.00 -27.76 25.16
C SER A 355 11.64 -27.60 25.85
N GLU A 356 11.38 -28.36 26.92
CA GLU A 356 10.14 -28.25 27.72
C GLU A 356 9.90 -26.80 28.20
N SER A 357 10.97 -26.12 28.61
CA SER A 357 10.89 -24.73 29.07
C SER A 357 10.57 -23.72 27.96
N SER A 358 11.00 -23.99 26.72
CA SER A 358 10.69 -23.13 25.58
C SER A 358 9.31 -23.44 25.01
N ALA A 359 8.88 -24.71 25.05
CA ALA A 359 7.51 -25.11 24.71
C ALA A 359 6.48 -24.45 25.64
N ALA A 360 6.73 -24.41 26.96
CA ALA A 360 5.86 -23.69 27.91
C ALA A 360 5.82 -22.18 27.63
N ALA A 361 6.94 -21.59 27.20
CA ALA A 361 6.97 -20.19 26.77
C ALA A 361 6.20 -19.98 25.44
N ALA A 362 6.24 -20.95 24.53
CA ALA A 362 5.48 -20.92 23.28
C ALA A 362 3.96 -20.94 23.53
N ASP A 363 3.48 -21.80 24.44
CA ASP A 363 2.07 -21.81 24.88
C ASP A 363 1.66 -20.43 25.39
N ARG A 364 2.46 -19.84 26.28
CA ARG A 364 2.19 -18.51 26.82
C ARG A 364 2.21 -17.42 25.74
N ILE A 365 3.10 -17.48 24.76
CA ILE A 365 3.12 -16.56 23.61
C ILE A 365 1.82 -16.67 22.80
N ALA A 366 1.34 -17.89 22.52
CA ALA A 366 0.10 -18.11 21.77
C ALA A 366 -1.14 -17.60 22.54
N GLU A 367 -1.17 -17.78 23.86
CA GLU A 367 -2.21 -17.21 24.74
C GLU A 367 -2.21 -15.69 24.71
N VAL A 368 -1.04 -15.06 24.85
CA VAL A 368 -0.87 -13.60 24.78
C VAL A 368 -1.33 -13.07 23.43
N LEU A 369 -0.94 -13.69 22.31
CA LEU A 369 -1.37 -13.30 20.97
C LEU A 369 -2.89 -13.45 20.78
N SER A 370 -3.49 -14.48 21.38
CA SER A 370 -4.95 -14.65 21.37
C SER A 370 -5.66 -13.55 22.15
N TYR A 371 -5.07 -13.12 23.26
CA TYR A 371 -5.59 -11.99 24.05
C TYR A 371 -5.49 -10.68 23.27
N LEU A 372 -4.33 -10.42 22.65
CA LEU A 372 -4.11 -9.28 21.75
C LEU A 372 -5.12 -9.23 20.60
N ALA A 373 -5.38 -10.37 19.95
CA ALA A 373 -6.34 -10.44 18.84
C ALA A 373 -7.76 -10.06 19.27
N ARG A 374 -8.18 -10.45 20.48
CA ARG A 374 -9.49 -10.04 21.04
C ARG A 374 -9.51 -8.56 21.38
N THR A 375 -8.48 -8.04 22.05
CA THR A 375 -8.39 -6.62 22.40
C THR A 375 -8.44 -5.72 21.16
N LEU A 376 -7.76 -6.10 20.08
CA LEU A 376 -7.76 -5.32 18.84
C LEU A 376 -9.08 -5.45 18.07
N ALA A 377 -9.76 -6.60 18.14
CA ALA A 377 -11.11 -6.76 17.61
C ALA A 377 -12.12 -5.86 18.33
N ASP A 378 -12.03 -5.77 19.66
CA ASP A 378 -12.93 -4.90 20.44
C ASP A 378 -12.67 -3.41 20.16
N ALA A 379 -11.44 -3.03 19.81
CA ALA A 379 -11.02 -1.66 19.51
C ALA A 379 -11.12 -1.28 18.01
N GLU A 380 -11.59 -2.17 17.13
CA GLU A 380 -11.56 -1.99 15.67
C GLU A 380 -12.18 -0.65 15.23
N THR A 381 -13.41 -0.39 15.69
CA THR A 381 -14.16 0.82 15.33
C THR A 381 -13.47 2.08 15.82
N GLU A 382 -13.03 2.11 17.08
CA GLU A 382 -12.34 3.27 17.66
C GLU A 382 -11.04 3.58 16.91
N LEU A 383 -10.26 2.56 16.58
CA LEU A 383 -9.02 2.72 15.81
C LEU A 383 -9.28 3.23 14.39
N ALA A 384 -10.34 2.77 13.73
CA ALA A 384 -10.74 3.27 12.42
C ALA A 384 -11.21 4.75 12.47
N GLU A 385 -11.94 5.13 13.53
CA GLU A 385 -12.36 6.52 13.74
C GLU A 385 -11.19 7.47 14.00
N ILE A 386 -10.23 7.05 14.83
CA ILE A 386 -9.00 7.82 15.10
C ILE A 386 -8.22 8.03 13.80
N ASP A 387 -8.05 6.96 13.02
CA ASP A 387 -7.30 7.00 11.76
C ASP A 387 -7.99 7.87 10.70
N ALA A 388 -9.33 7.84 10.59
CA ALA A 388 -10.08 8.61 9.61
C ALA A 388 -9.95 10.14 9.75
N PHE A 389 -9.51 10.68 10.89
CA PHE A 389 -9.31 12.13 11.06
C PHE A 389 -8.24 12.72 10.12
N ALA A 390 -7.19 11.94 9.83
CA ALA A 390 -6.05 12.38 9.01
C ALA A 390 -5.45 11.26 8.12
N GLY A 391 -6.07 10.09 8.10
CA GLY A 391 -5.71 8.92 7.30
C GLY A 391 -6.89 8.41 6.46
N ASP A 392 -6.89 7.12 6.16
CA ASP A 392 -7.86 6.41 5.33
C ASP A 392 -8.87 5.57 6.12
N GLY A 393 -8.72 5.48 7.44
CA GLY A 393 -9.68 4.83 8.34
C GLY A 393 -9.63 3.30 8.28
N ASP A 394 -8.55 2.72 7.76
CA ASP A 394 -8.39 1.27 7.58
C ASP A 394 -7.55 0.61 8.70
N HIS A 395 -6.93 1.42 9.58
CA HIS A 395 -5.97 0.92 10.57
C HIS A 395 -6.57 -0.14 11.50
N GLY A 396 -7.78 0.08 12.02
CA GLY A 396 -8.47 -0.88 12.89
C GLY A 396 -8.63 -2.25 12.23
N GLU A 397 -9.10 -2.28 10.99
CA GLU A 397 -9.30 -3.52 10.24
C GLU A 397 -7.97 -4.24 9.98
N GLY A 398 -6.92 -3.49 9.61
CA GLY A 398 -5.56 -4.01 9.45
C GLY A 398 -5.01 -4.68 10.71
N MET A 399 -5.22 -4.06 11.88
CA MET A 399 -4.80 -4.58 13.19
C MET A 399 -5.54 -5.87 13.55
N VAL A 400 -6.86 -5.95 13.31
CA VAL A 400 -7.65 -7.16 13.54
C VAL A 400 -7.18 -8.31 12.66
N ARG A 401 -7.03 -8.09 11.35
CA ARG A 401 -6.55 -9.13 10.42
C ARG A 401 -5.17 -9.65 10.80
N GLY A 402 -4.23 -8.75 11.08
CA GLY A 402 -2.86 -9.09 11.48
C GLY A 402 -2.79 -9.93 12.75
N SER A 403 -3.45 -9.44 13.80
CA SER A 403 -3.46 -10.07 15.12
C SER A 403 -4.13 -11.44 15.16
N ARG A 404 -5.26 -11.59 14.44
CA ARG A 404 -5.94 -12.89 14.32
C ARG A 404 -5.06 -13.91 13.60
N ALA A 405 -4.46 -13.52 12.48
CA ALA A 405 -3.55 -14.39 11.74
C ALA A 405 -2.32 -14.79 12.57
N ALA A 406 -1.76 -13.85 13.35
CA ALA A 406 -0.65 -14.11 14.25
C ALA A 406 -1.02 -15.12 15.35
N ALA A 407 -2.20 -14.97 15.97
CA ALA A 407 -2.69 -15.89 16.99
C ALA A 407 -2.93 -17.31 16.42
N GLU A 408 -3.59 -17.41 15.26
CA GLU A 408 -3.83 -18.69 14.57
C GLU A 408 -2.51 -19.40 14.20
N ALA A 409 -1.54 -18.66 13.67
CA ALA A 409 -0.24 -19.20 13.31
C ALA A 409 0.59 -19.63 14.53
N ALA A 410 0.50 -18.88 15.64
CA ALA A 410 1.16 -19.24 16.89
C ALA A 410 0.62 -20.55 17.45
N HIS A 411 -0.71 -20.72 17.51
CA HIS A 411 -1.33 -21.98 17.93
C HIS A 411 -0.93 -23.14 17.03
N THR A 412 -0.95 -22.94 15.70
CA THR A 412 -0.52 -23.97 14.75
C THR A 412 0.95 -24.36 14.94
N ALA A 413 1.83 -23.41 15.28
CA ALA A 413 3.24 -23.69 15.56
C ALA A 413 3.40 -24.50 16.86
N VAL A 414 2.69 -24.10 17.92
CA VAL A 414 2.65 -24.78 19.22
C VAL A 414 2.16 -26.22 19.09
N GLU A 415 1.05 -26.45 18.37
CA GLU A 415 0.51 -27.79 18.10
C GLU A 415 1.52 -28.71 17.38
N ARG A 416 2.47 -28.11 16.66
CA ARG A 416 3.55 -28.81 15.96
C ARG A 416 4.83 -28.95 16.79
N GLY A 417 4.81 -28.54 18.06
CA GLY A 417 5.91 -28.67 19.00
C GLY A 417 6.96 -27.54 18.94
N ALA A 418 6.59 -26.36 18.45
CA ALA A 418 7.49 -25.22 18.36
C ALA A 418 7.88 -24.67 19.73
N GLY A 419 9.10 -24.12 19.81
CA GLY A 419 9.54 -23.31 20.94
C GLY A 419 9.18 -21.83 20.76
N ALA A 420 9.61 -21.01 21.71
CA ALA A 420 9.27 -19.60 21.77
C ALA A 420 9.70 -18.79 20.51
N ALA A 421 10.89 -19.07 19.97
CA ALA A 421 11.41 -18.34 18.81
C ALA A 421 10.62 -18.69 17.55
N THR A 422 10.45 -19.99 17.28
CA THR A 422 9.69 -20.46 16.10
C THR A 422 8.24 -20.00 16.15
N THR A 423 7.61 -20.01 17.33
CA THR A 423 6.21 -19.58 17.50
C THR A 423 6.05 -18.09 17.20
N LEU A 424 6.92 -17.24 17.74
CA LEU A 424 6.85 -15.80 17.50
C LEU A 424 7.23 -15.44 16.04
N LEU A 425 8.15 -16.19 15.41
CA LEU A 425 8.45 -16.05 13.98
C LEU A 425 7.24 -16.37 13.11
N ALA A 426 6.55 -17.50 13.36
CA ALA A 426 5.35 -17.88 12.63
C ALA A 426 4.23 -16.83 12.79
N ALA A 427 4.06 -16.30 14.00
CA ALA A 427 3.13 -15.22 14.27
C ALA A 427 3.49 -13.92 13.52
N ALA A 428 4.77 -13.56 13.49
CA ALA A 428 5.26 -12.38 12.77
C ALA A 428 5.04 -12.49 11.26
N ASP A 429 5.32 -13.66 10.68
CA ASP A 429 5.08 -13.98 9.26
C ASP A 429 3.60 -13.83 8.92
N ALA A 430 2.73 -14.43 9.72
CA ALA A 430 1.29 -14.39 9.50
C ALA A 430 0.71 -12.98 9.68
N TRP A 431 1.18 -12.22 10.67
CA TRP A 431 0.80 -10.82 10.84
C TRP A 431 1.15 -10.02 9.58
N ALA A 432 2.41 -10.07 9.16
CA ALA A 432 2.90 -9.33 8.01
C ALA A 432 2.14 -9.70 6.73
N ALA A 433 1.83 -10.99 6.57
CA ALA A 433 1.14 -11.51 5.40
C ALA A 433 -0.32 -11.03 5.28
N GLN A 434 -1.03 -10.87 6.41
CA GLN A 434 -2.48 -10.63 6.42
C GLN A 434 -2.91 -9.20 6.80
N ALA A 435 -2.11 -8.47 7.57
CA ALA A 435 -2.44 -7.09 7.93
C ALA A 435 -2.40 -6.15 6.71
N GLY A 436 -1.36 -6.29 5.86
CA GLY A 436 -1.08 -5.37 4.76
C GLY A 436 -0.64 -3.98 5.25
N GLY A 437 -0.43 -3.06 4.30
CA GLY A 437 -0.15 -1.65 4.62
C GLY A 437 1.13 -1.41 5.42
N THR A 438 1.26 -0.20 5.96
CA THR A 438 2.41 0.21 6.78
C THR A 438 2.44 -0.54 8.11
N SER A 439 1.30 -0.60 8.82
CA SER A 439 1.20 -1.25 10.13
C SER A 439 1.54 -2.73 10.05
N GLY A 440 1.07 -3.45 9.03
CA GLY A 440 1.43 -4.86 8.82
C GLY A 440 2.92 -5.09 8.63
N ALA A 441 3.58 -4.23 7.85
CA ALA A 441 5.01 -4.30 7.64
C ALA A 441 5.83 -4.01 8.92
N LEU A 442 5.47 -2.96 9.66
CA LEU A 442 6.19 -2.54 10.87
C LEU A 442 5.99 -3.52 12.04
N TRP A 443 4.77 -4.03 12.25
CA TRP A 443 4.53 -5.08 13.25
C TRP A 443 5.22 -6.38 12.87
N GLY A 444 5.16 -6.78 11.60
CA GLY A 444 5.85 -7.95 11.09
C GLY A 444 7.36 -7.90 11.34
N ILE A 445 8.01 -6.76 11.04
CA ILE A 445 9.45 -6.61 11.26
C ILE A 445 9.79 -6.55 12.75
N GLY A 446 8.98 -5.88 13.56
CA GLY A 446 9.15 -5.78 15.01
C GLY A 446 9.07 -7.15 15.69
N LEU A 447 7.99 -7.90 15.44
CA LEU A 447 7.77 -9.23 16.01
C LEU A 447 8.82 -10.24 15.53
N ARG A 448 9.20 -10.21 14.25
CA ARG A 448 10.26 -11.07 13.72
C ARG A 448 11.59 -10.80 14.41
N THR A 449 11.95 -9.53 14.55
CA THR A 449 13.23 -9.15 15.17
C THR A 449 13.25 -9.51 16.66
N ALA A 450 12.12 -9.32 17.36
CA ALA A 450 11.95 -9.79 18.73
C ALA A 450 12.13 -11.30 18.87
N ALA A 451 11.63 -12.09 17.91
CA ALA A 451 11.75 -13.55 17.94
C ALA A 451 13.20 -14.03 17.86
N TYR A 452 14.11 -13.29 17.23
CA TYR A 452 15.53 -13.63 17.17
C TYR A 452 16.28 -13.46 18.50
N GLU A 453 15.68 -12.79 19.49
CA GLU A 453 16.23 -12.73 20.86
C GLU A 453 15.81 -13.92 21.73
N PHE A 454 14.90 -14.76 21.23
CA PHE A 454 14.45 -15.99 21.88
C PHE A 454 15.17 -17.21 21.29
N SER A 455 15.01 -18.35 21.97
CA SER A 455 15.54 -19.63 21.53
C SER A 455 14.51 -20.73 21.79
N ASP A 456 14.51 -21.75 20.93
CA ASP A 456 13.69 -22.95 21.11
C ASP A 456 14.30 -23.92 22.16
N ASP A 457 15.55 -23.66 22.59
CA ASP A 457 16.30 -24.53 23.51
C ASP A 457 16.32 -24.05 24.97
N THR A 458 15.88 -22.82 25.25
CA THR A 458 15.98 -22.22 26.59
C THR A 458 14.70 -21.50 26.99
N ALA A 459 14.45 -21.41 28.30
CA ALA A 459 13.37 -20.59 28.85
C ALA A 459 13.51 -19.11 28.44
N VAL A 460 12.36 -18.44 28.26
CA VAL A 460 12.31 -16.98 28.03
C VAL A 460 12.45 -16.25 29.38
N SER A 461 13.40 -15.32 29.45
CA SER A 461 13.66 -14.48 30.63
C SER A 461 13.30 -13.02 30.38
N MET A 462 13.02 -12.27 31.45
CA MET A 462 12.72 -10.83 31.32
C MET A 462 13.86 -10.03 30.65
N PRO A 463 15.16 -10.29 30.92
CA PRO A 463 16.24 -9.66 30.15
C PRO A 463 16.20 -9.94 28.64
N GLN A 464 15.76 -11.13 28.21
CA GLN A 464 15.53 -11.42 26.78
C GLN A 464 14.36 -10.60 26.25
N VAL A 465 13.27 -10.48 26.99
CA VAL A 465 12.11 -9.66 26.62
C VAL A 465 12.49 -8.19 26.43
N VAL A 466 13.33 -7.63 27.32
CA VAL A 466 13.83 -6.25 27.19
C VAL A 466 14.67 -6.08 25.91
N ARG A 467 15.60 -7.01 25.63
CA ARG A 467 16.38 -6.99 24.39
C ARG A 467 15.51 -7.14 23.16
N ALA A 468 14.52 -8.03 23.19
CA ALA A 468 13.55 -8.25 22.13
C ALA A 468 12.77 -6.97 21.82
N ALA A 469 12.30 -6.26 22.84
CA ALA A 469 11.58 -5.00 22.69
C ALA A 469 12.48 -3.89 22.10
N ARG A 470 13.74 -3.80 22.54
CA ARG A 470 14.74 -2.88 21.96
C ARG A 470 15.07 -3.21 20.51
N ALA A 471 15.27 -4.47 20.18
CA ALA A 471 15.55 -4.92 18.83
C ALA A 471 14.37 -4.65 17.88
N ALA A 472 13.14 -4.90 18.35
CA ALA A 472 11.92 -4.56 17.63
C ALA A 472 11.81 -3.05 17.34
N LEU A 473 12.06 -2.19 18.34
CA LEU A 473 12.06 -0.74 18.16
C LEU A 473 13.09 -0.29 17.12
N ASN A 474 14.33 -0.77 17.21
CA ASN A 474 15.37 -0.42 16.24
C ASN A 474 14.95 -0.82 14.82
N ALA A 475 14.43 -2.04 14.63
CA ALA A 475 13.96 -2.51 13.33
C ALA A 475 12.79 -1.68 12.78
N VAL A 476 11.85 -1.27 13.63
CA VAL A 476 10.73 -0.39 13.26
C VAL A 476 11.24 0.99 12.84
N VAL A 477 12.18 1.58 13.59
CA VAL A 477 12.78 2.88 13.28
C VAL A 477 13.58 2.81 11.98
N ASP A 478 14.40 1.78 11.80
CA ASP A 478 15.22 1.60 10.59
C ASP A 478 14.36 1.39 9.33
N ALA A 479 13.25 0.66 9.46
CA ALA A 479 12.35 0.40 8.35
C ALA A 479 11.43 1.60 8.03
N GLY A 480 10.85 2.22 9.06
CA GLY A 480 9.87 3.29 8.91
C GLY A 480 10.45 4.71 8.84
N GLY A 481 11.70 4.90 9.27
CA GLY A 481 12.38 6.19 9.33
C GLY A 481 11.86 7.16 10.40
N ALA A 482 10.93 6.71 11.26
CA ALA A 482 10.28 7.56 12.25
C ALA A 482 11.09 7.68 13.54
N VAL A 483 11.03 8.86 14.15
CA VAL A 483 11.56 9.13 15.50
C VAL A 483 10.45 9.62 16.42
N VAL A 484 10.72 9.60 17.74
CA VAL A 484 9.81 10.20 18.73
C VAL A 484 9.59 11.68 18.38
N GLY A 485 8.32 12.07 18.31
CA GLY A 485 7.87 13.39 17.88
C GLY A 485 7.24 13.40 16.48
N ASP A 486 7.41 12.35 15.68
CA ASP A 486 6.87 12.29 14.31
C ASP A 486 5.37 11.94 14.26
N LYS A 487 4.76 11.62 15.42
CA LYS A 487 3.36 11.21 15.58
C LYS A 487 3.08 9.87 14.88
N THR A 488 3.71 8.81 15.38
CA THR A 488 3.60 7.44 14.86
C THR A 488 3.60 6.43 16.02
N LEU A 489 3.52 5.14 15.71
CA LEU A 489 3.66 4.07 16.71
C LEU A 489 4.98 4.12 17.51
N VAL A 490 6.04 4.74 16.96
CA VAL A 490 7.33 4.93 17.65
C VAL A 490 7.18 5.79 18.90
N ASP A 491 6.23 6.74 18.91
CA ASP A 491 5.95 7.60 20.06
C ASP A 491 5.43 6.82 21.28
N ALA A 492 4.84 5.65 21.08
CA ALA A 492 4.47 4.75 22.17
C ALA A 492 5.50 3.62 22.39
N LEU A 493 6.16 3.15 21.33
CA LEU A 493 7.12 2.04 21.41
C LEU A 493 8.39 2.44 22.15
N GLU A 494 8.90 3.64 21.88
CA GLU A 494 10.12 4.09 22.54
C GLU A 494 9.93 4.27 24.05
N PRO A 495 8.86 4.93 24.55
CA PRO A 495 8.59 5.01 25.98
C PRO A 495 8.33 3.65 26.64
N LEU A 496 7.69 2.71 25.94
CA LEU A 496 7.54 1.32 26.40
C LEU A 496 8.92 0.70 26.67
N VAL A 497 9.79 0.69 25.66
CA VAL A 497 11.11 0.06 25.72
C VAL A 497 12.00 0.74 26.76
N ARG A 498 12.00 2.08 26.79
CA ARG A 498 12.76 2.85 27.79
C ARG A 498 12.33 2.49 29.21
N SER A 499 11.02 2.44 29.47
CA SER A 499 10.49 2.06 30.79
C SER A 499 10.93 0.65 31.16
N LEU A 500 10.83 -0.31 30.22
CA LEU A 500 11.33 -1.67 30.41
C LEU A 500 12.81 -1.70 30.77
N GLU A 501 13.66 -0.87 30.17
CA GLU A 501 15.11 -0.84 30.46
C GLU A 501 15.46 -0.19 31.80
N THR A 502 14.72 0.83 32.21
CA THR A 502 15.03 1.65 33.40
C THR A 502 14.44 1.11 34.70
N ASP A 503 13.60 0.08 34.65
CA ASP A 503 12.90 -0.43 35.84
C ASP A 503 13.86 -1.03 36.89
N ALA A 504 13.48 -0.89 38.16
CA ALA A 504 14.30 -1.27 39.31
C ALA A 504 14.40 -2.80 39.46
N ALA A 505 15.54 -3.27 39.99
CA ALA A 505 15.86 -4.69 40.08
C ALA A 505 14.95 -5.52 41.02
N ASP A 506 14.08 -4.86 41.79
CA ASP A 506 13.18 -5.46 42.78
C ASP A 506 11.74 -5.67 42.27
N ARG A 507 11.41 -5.23 41.05
CA ARG A 507 10.09 -5.48 40.45
C ARG A 507 10.00 -6.86 39.82
N ASP A 508 8.86 -7.53 40.00
CA ASP A 508 8.55 -8.73 39.23
C ASP A 508 8.23 -8.40 37.76
N SER A 509 8.28 -9.41 36.90
CA SER A 509 8.10 -9.23 35.45
C SER A 509 6.74 -8.64 35.07
N ALA A 510 5.67 -8.96 35.82
CA ALA A 510 4.32 -8.48 35.52
C ALA A 510 4.19 -7.00 35.86
N GLN A 511 4.70 -6.58 37.02
CA GLN A 511 4.70 -5.18 37.42
C GLN A 511 5.59 -4.33 36.49
N ARG A 512 6.78 -4.84 36.13
CA ARG A 512 7.68 -4.19 35.18
C ARG A 512 7.02 -3.92 33.85
N TRP A 513 6.28 -4.90 33.32
CA TRP A 513 5.56 -4.72 32.06
C TRP A 513 4.37 -3.76 32.21
N ALA A 514 3.64 -3.81 33.33
CA ALA A 514 2.52 -2.91 33.59
C ALA A 514 2.95 -1.42 33.64
N ASP A 515 4.10 -1.14 34.25
CA ASP A 515 4.66 0.23 34.30
C ASP A 515 5.07 0.70 32.90
N ALA A 516 5.67 -0.20 32.10
CA ALA A 516 6.00 0.09 30.70
C ALA A 516 4.75 0.34 29.85
N ALA A 517 3.70 -0.48 29.99
CA ALA A 517 2.43 -0.29 29.30
C ALA A 517 1.76 1.04 29.67
N THR A 518 1.89 1.46 30.94
CA THR A 518 1.42 2.77 31.40
C THR A 518 2.19 3.91 30.71
N ALA A 519 3.51 3.82 30.63
CA ALA A 519 4.34 4.80 29.92
C ALA A 519 3.96 4.91 28.43
N ALA A 520 3.78 3.76 27.76
CA ALA A 520 3.34 3.71 26.37
C ALA A 520 1.94 4.33 26.18
N THR A 521 1.01 4.06 27.10
CA THR A 521 -0.36 4.60 27.06
C THR A 521 -0.40 6.10 27.23
N LEU A 522 0.39 6.64 28.16
CA LEU A 522 0.51 8.09 28.34
C LEU A 522 1.12 8.75 27.10
N ALA A 523 2.19 8.18 26.56
CA ALA A 523 2.83 8.70 25.37
C ALA A 523 1.93 8.64 24.12
N ALA A 524 1.18 7.53 23.95
CA ALA A 524 0.20 7.38 22.89
C ALA A 524 -0.88 8.48 22.94
N ARG A 525 -1.40 8.80 24.13
CA ARG A 525 -2.35 9.90 24.32
C ARG A 525 -1.71 11.25 23.99
N ASP A 526 -0.46 11.45 24.39
CA ASP A 526 0.28 12.69 24.19
C ASP A 526 0.60 12.99 22.72
N THR A 527 0.56 11.98 21.84
CA THR A 527 0.64 12.19 20.39
C THR A 527 -0.46 13.12 19.87
N ALA A 528 -1.58 13.30 20.60
CA ALA A 528 -2.61 14.28 20.25
C ALA A 528 -2.08 15.71 20.13
N ARG A 529 -0.98 16.03 20.84
CA ARG A 529 -0.34 17.36 20.79
C ARG A 529 0.70 17.49 19.68
N LEU A 530 1.06 16.39 19.03
CA LEU A 530 2.09 16.35 18.00
C LEU A 530 1.50 16.66 16.62
N THR A 531 2.35 17.24 15.79
CA THR A 531 2.09 17.43 14.36
C THR A 531 2.70 16.26 13.60
N PRO A 532 1.94 15.51 12.78
CA PRO A 532 2.50 14.39 12.02
C PRO A 532 3.54 14.85 11.01
N ARG A 533 4.65 14.13 10.98
CA ARG A 533 5.78 14.40 10.08
C ARG A 533 5.99 13.31 9.03
N LEU A 534 5.39 12.15 9.24
CA LEU A 534 5.46 10.99 8.36
C LEU A 534 4.08 10.36 8.15
N GLY A 535 4.01 9.44 7.20
CA GLY A 535 2.79 8.67 6.92
C GLY A 535 1.68 9.50 6.27
N ARG A 536 0.49 8.88 6.18
CA ARG A 536 -0.68 9.45 5.49
C ARG A 536 -1.19 10.74 6.11
N ALA A 537 -0.92 10.96 7.40
CA ALA A 537 -1.34 12.15 8.13
C ALA A 537 -0.48 13.41 7.88
N ARG A 538 0.76 13.27 7.35
CA ARG A 538 1.69 14.40 7.13
C ARG A 538 1.08 15.56 6.32
N PRO A 539 0.40 15.34 5.17
CA PRO A 539 -0.20 16.43 4.39
C PRO A 539 -1.29 17.21 5.15
N LEU A 540 -1.79 16.67 6.27
CA LEU A 540 -2.94 17.16 7.04
C LEU A 540 -2.60 17.44 8.49
N ALA A 541 -1.35 17.81 8.71
CA ALA A 541 -0.78 18.16 9.99
C ALA A 541 -1.76 18.92 10.92
N ALA A 542 -2.44 19.94 10.40
CA ALA A 542 -3.38 20.76 11.17
C ALA A 542 -4.64 20.01 11.66
N ARG A 543 -5.20 19.08 10.87
CA ARG A 543 -6.41 18.30 11.26
C ARG A 543 -6.08 17.19 12.26
N SER A 544 -4.85 16.69 12.20
CA SER A 544 -4.35 15.64 13.08
C SER A 544 -4.04 16.14 14.50
N VAL A 545 -3.74 17.43 14.66
CA VAL A 545 -3.54 18.03 15.99
C VAL A 545 -4.87 18.03 16.76
N GLY A 546 -4.83 17.55 18.01
CA GLY A 546 -5.99 17.34 18.86
C GLY A 546 -6.46 15.88 18.96
N HIS A 547 -6.02 15.01 18.06
CA HIS A 547 -6.39 13.59 18.03
C HIS A 547 -5.15 12.70 18.16
N PRO A 548 -5.16 11.62 18.97
CA PRO A 548 -4.00 10.73 19.10
C PRO A 548 -3.71 9.97 17.80
N ASP A 549 -2.50 9.42 17.68
CA ASP A 549 -2.11 8.54 16.57
C ASP A 549 -2.68 7.12 16.73
N ALA A 550 -3.33 6.60 15.70
CA ALA A 550 -3.92 5.26 15.74
C ALA A 550 -2.85 4.15 15.92
N GLY A 551 -1.66 4.32 15.33
CA GLY A 551 -0.52 3.43 15.52
C GLY A 551 -0.06 3.37 16.97
N ALA A 552 0.17 4.53 17.59
CA ALA A 552 0.58 4.65 18.98
C ALA A 552 -0.49 4.12 19.96
N VAL A 553 -1.76 4.44 19.72
CA VAL A 553 -2.88 3.95 20.54
C VAL A 553 -2.99 2.43 20.44
N SER A 554 -2.95 1.86 19.24
CA SER A 554 -3.02 0.41 19.05
C SER A 554 -1.85 -0.32 19.71
N LEU A 555 -0.63 0.25 19.68
CA LEU A 555 0.52 -0.29 20.38
C LEU A 555 0.35 -0.24 21.90
N ALA A 556 -0.16 0.88 22.44
CA ALA A 556 -0.44 1.01 23.87
C ALA A 556 -1.50 0.02 24.37
N LEU A 557 -2.55 -0.21 23.57
CA LEU A 557 -3.55 -1.26 23.82
C LEU A 557 -2.89 -2.63 23.86
N CYS A 558 -2.03 -2.95 22.89
CA CYS A 558 -1.29 -4.20 22.87
C CYS A 558 -0.40 -4.35 24.12
N ALA A 559 0.37 -3.33 24.48
CA ALA A 559 1.23 -3.35 25.66
C ALA A 559 0.42 -3.59 26.94
N THR A 560 -0.72 -2.92 27.09
CA THR A 560 -1.62 -3.11 28.24
C THR A 560 -2.15 -4.54 28.30
N ALA A 561 -2.57 -5.07 27.15
CA ALA A 561 -3.11 -6.42 27.04
C ALA A 561 -2.06 -7.49 27.37
N VAL A 562 -0.81 -7.34 26.91
CA VAL A 562 0.29 -8.24 27.31
C VAL A 562 0.48 -8.21 28.83
N GLY A 563 0.46 -7.02 29.46
CA GLY A 563 0.61 -6.90 30.92
C GLY A 563 -0.49 -7.62 31.69
N GLN A 564 -1.73 -7.53 31.22
CA GLN A 564 -2.88 -8.23 31.81
C GLN A 564 -2.80 -9.75 31.64
N ALA A 565 -2.25 -10.23 30.52
CA ALA A 565 -2.05 -11.65 30.27
C ALA A 565 -0.86 -12.24 31.06
N LEU A 566 0.16 -11.43 31.36
CA LEU A 566 1.29 -11.83 32.22
C LEU A 566 0.92 -11.87 33.72
N ALA A 567 -0.12 -11.15 34.13
CA ALA A 567 -0.61 -11.12 35.51
C ALA A 567 -1.57 -12.28 35.84
N GLN A 568 -2.00 -13.05 34.84
CA GLN A 568 -2.85 -14.24 34.96
C GLN A 568 -2.00 -15.51 34.95
#